data_AF-A0A2P5Y5A6-F1
#
_entry.id   AF-A0A2P5Y5A6-F1
#
_cell.length_a   1.000
_cell.length_b   1.000
_cell.length_c   1.000
_cell.angle_alpha   90.00
_cell.angle_beta   90.00
_cell.angle_gamma   90.00
#
_symmetry.space_group_name_H-M   'P 1'
#
loop_
_entity.id
_entity.type
_entity.pdbx_description
1 polymer ?
#
loop_
_entity_poly.entity_id
_entity_poly.type
_entity_poly.pdbx_seq_one_letter_code
_entity_poly.pdbx_strand_id
1 'polypeptide(L)'
;MGENGVEVAELERRMDDDEVELQWAAIERLPTVKRIRTSLFDQKLLNAGKDEDLGMKVIDVTQLRALERRGFIDHLITVIDKDHLNLLNRLKERMARQDIQTCLSFFVTFLNI
;
A
#
# COMPACT_ATOMS: atom_id res chain seq x y z
N MET A 1 6.35 -34.25 4.54
CA MET A 1 4.95 -33.86 4.84
C MET A 1 4.92 -32.39 5.25
N GLY A 2 5.33 -31.47 4.37
CA GLY A 2 5.43 -30.03 4.68
C GLY A 2 4.74 -29.11 3.67
N GLU A 3 4.08 -29.67 2.66
CA GLU A 3 3.50 -28.91 1.55
C GLU A 3 2.08 -28.40 1.86
N ASN A 4 1.34 -29.09 2.73
CA ASN A 4 -0.04 -28.70 3.10
C ASN A 4 -0.10 -27.42 3.96
N GLY A 5 0.96 -27.05 4.67
CA GLY A 5 0.94 -25.87 5.55
C GLY A 5 1.13 -24.55 4.81
N VAL A 6 1.89 -24.57 3.71
CA VAL A 6 2.16 -23.37 2.89
C VAL A 6 0.97 -23.07 1.98
N GLU A 7 0.34 -24.10 1.41
CA GLU A 7 -0.84 -23.94 0.56
C GLU A 7 -2.05 -23.41 1.33
N VAL A 8 -2.26 -23.83 2.58
CA VAL A 8 -3.35 -23.33 3.43
C VAL A 8 -3.15 -21.85 3.76
N ALA A 9 -1.92 -21.43 4.11
CA ALA A 9 -1.63 -20.01 4.38
C ALA A 9 -1.70 -19.12 3.13
N GLU A 10 -1.39 -19.66 1.95
CA GLU A 10 -1.53 -18.96 0.67
C GLU A 10 -3.01 -18.80 0.29
N LEU A 11 -3.84 -19.82 0.51
CA LEU A 11 -5.28 -19.78 0.27
C LEU A 11 -5.98 -18.80 1.22
N GLU A 12 -5.64 -18.82 2.52
CA GLU A 12 -6.15 -17.86 3.50
C GLU A 12 -5.81 -16.42 3.09
N ARG A 13 -4.54 -16.14 2.73
CA ARG A 13 -4.14 -14.81 2.24
C ARG A 13 -4.92 -14.36 1.01
N ARG A 14 -5.13 -15.26 0.05
CA ARG A 14 -5.90 -14.95 -1.17
C ARG A 14 -7.37 -14.67 -0.86
N MET A 15 -7.97 -15.42 0.06
CA MET A 15 -9.35 -15.19 0.48
C MET A 15 -9.51 -13.82 1.18
N ASP A 16 -8.56 -13.46 2.03
CA ASP A 16 -8.54 -12.14 2.69
C ASP A 16 -8.37 -11.01 1.66
N ASP A 17 -7.48 -11.17 0.67
CA ASP A 17 -7.28 -10.21 -0.41
C ASP A 17 -8.56 -10.05 -1.27
N ASP A 18 -9.23 -11.16 -1.61
CA ASP A 18 -10.50 -11.16 -2.35
C ASP A 18 -11.61 -10.44 -1.56
N GLU A 19 -11.67 -10.64 -0.23
CA GLU A 19 -12.60 -9.92 0.65
C GLU A 19 -12.31 -8.42 0.65
N VAL A 20 -11.04 -8.03 0.80
CA VAL A 20 -10.61 -6.64 0.75
C VAL A 20 -10.98 -5.99 -0.60
N GLU A 21 -10.79 -6.71 -1.71
CA GLU A 21 -11.16 -6.22 -3.05
C GLU A 21 -12.67 -6.00 -3.17
N LEU A 22 -13.49 -6.93 -2.66
CA LEU A 22 -14.94 -6.77 -2.61
C LEU A 22 -15.37 -5.54 -1.81
N GLN A 23 -14.71 -5.26 -0.68
CA GLN A 23 -14.97 -4.07 0.13
C GLN A 23 -14.58 -2.78 -0.61
N TRP A 24 -13.46 -2.77 -1.33
CA TRP A 24 -13.07 -1.64 -2.19
C TRP A 24 -14.06 -1.39 -3.32
N ALA A 25 -14.53 -2.45 -4.00
CA ALA A 25 -15.54 -2.33 -5.04
C ALA A 25 -16.86 -1.74 -4.51
N ALA A 26 -17.23 -2.06 -3.26
CA ALA A 26 -18.39 -1.46 -2.61
C ALA A 26 -18.19 0.05 -2.35
N ILE A 27 -16.99 0.47 -1.94
CA ILE A 27 -16.64 1.88 -1.73
C ILE A 27 -16.65 2.66 -3.06
N GLU A 28 -16.14 2.08 -4.15
CA GLU A 28 -16.08 2.73 -5.45
C GLU A 28 -17.46 3.03 -6.04
N ARG A 29 -18.44 2.17 -5.74
CA ARG A 29 -19.85 2.31 -6.14
C ARG A 29 -20.58 3.41 -5.36
N LEU A 30 -20.01 3.96 -4.29
CA LEU A 30 -20.63 5.05 -3.53
C LEU A 30 -20.63 6.37 -4.32
N PRO A 31 -21.65 7.24 -4.12
CA PRO A 31 -21.61 8.62 -4.61
C PRO A 31 -20.37 9.36 -4.12
N THR A 32 -19.84 10.30 -4.91
CA THR A 32 -18.55 10.98 -4.67
C THR A 32 -18.38 11.49 -3.23
N VAL A 33 -19.43 12.09 -2.64
CA VAL A 33 -19.38 12.62 -1.26
C VAL A 33 -19.18 11.51 -0.23
N LYS A 34 -19.86 10.37 -0.41
CA LYS A 34 -19.70 9.22 0.49
C LYS A 34 -18.36 8.53 0.24
N ARG A 35 -17.99 8.33 -1.01
CA ARG A 35 -16.72 7.71 -1.39
C ARG A 35 -15.50 8.41 -0.79
N ILE A 36 -15.45 9.74 -0.80
CA ILE A 36 -14.33 10.51 -0.22
C ILE A 36 -14.26 10.40 1.32
N ARG A 37 -15.38 10.09 1.98
CA ARG A 37 -15.47 10.01 3.44
C ARG A 37 -15.33 8.59 3.97
N THR A 38 -15.42 7.59 3.10
CA THR A 38 -15.34 6.19 3.47
C THR A 38 -13.93 5.67 3.15
N SER A 39 -13.27 5.08 4.14
CA SER A 39 -11.97 4.43 3.98
C SER A 39 -12.03 3.02 4.52
N LEU A 40 -11.25 2.13 3.90
CA LEU A 40 -10.89 0.87 4.51
C LEU A 40 -9.76 1.11 5.51
N PHE A 41 -9.88 0.60 6.73
CA PHE A 41 -8.91 0.86 7.80
C PHE A 41 -8.68 -0.36 8.68
N ASP A 42 -7.44 -0.58 9.09
CA ASP A 42 -7.05 -1.68 9.97
C ASP A 42 -7.61 -1.45 11.37
N GLN A 43 -8.44 -2.40 11.83
CA GLN A 43 -9.11 -2.30 13.12
C GLN A 43 -8.13 -2.39 14.30
N LYS A 44 -6.95 -2.98 14.10
CA LYS A 44 -5.85 -3.01 15.07
C LYS A 44 -5.33 -1.62 15.42
N LEU A 45 -5.40 -0.68 14.47
CA LEU A 45 -4.94 0.70 14.67
C LEU A 45 -5.94 1.56 15.45
N LEU A 46 -7.21 1.15 15.53
CA LEU A 46 -8.26 1.85 16.28
C LEU A 46 -8.30 1.43 17.74
N ASN A 47 -8.11 0.13 17.99
CA ASN A 47 -8.21 -0.46 19.31
C ASN A 47 -6.81 -0.68 19.86
N ALA A 48 -6.25 0.34 20.51
CA ALA A 48 -4.94 0.30 21.15
C ALA A 48 -4.81 -0.86 22.16
N GLY A 49 -4.45 -2.06 21.68
CA GLY A 49 -4.14 -3.23 22.51
C GLY A 49 -5.22 -4.31 22.66
N LYS A 50 -6.22 -4.40 21.77
CA LYS A 50 -7.01 -5.64 21.66
C LYS A 50 -6.42 -6.52 20.55
N ASP A 51 -5.84 -7.62 20.99
CA ASP A 51 -5.05 -8.61 20.22
C ASP A 51 -5.93 -9.55 19.39
N GLU A 52 -7.01 -9.01 18.82
CA GLU A 52 -7.89 -9.75 17.94
C GLU A 52 -7.58 -9.27 16.51
N ASP A 53 -7.13 -10.21 15.66
CA ASP A 53 -6.90 -10.03 14.22
C ASP A 53 -8.26 -9.73 13.56
N LEU A 54 -8.70 -8.48 13.70
CA LEU A 54 -10.02 -8.02 13.28
C LEU A 54 -10.04 -7.57 11.82
N GLY A 55 -8.92 -7.72 11.12
CA GLY A 55 -8.81 -7.41 9.70
C GLY A 55 -9.10 -5.95 9.36
N MET A 56 -9.36 -5.72 8.08
CA MET A 56 -9.68 -4.41 7.52
C MET A 56 -11.18 -4.14 7.64
N LYS A 57 -11.55 -2.92 8.07
CA LYS A 57 -12.95 -2.50 8.24
C LYS A 57 -13.26 -1.23 7.47
N VAL A 58 -14.42 -1.21 6.83
CA VAL A 58 -14.96 -0.01 6.16
C VAL A 58 -15.48 0.98 7.19
N ILE A 59 -14.98 2.21 7.18
CA ILE A 59 -15.30 3.26 8.17
C ILE A 59 -15.58 4.59 7.49
N ASP A 60 -16.58 5.31 7.99
CA ASP A 60 -16.76 6.72 7.69
C ASP A 60 -15.82 7.56 8.56
N VAL A 61 -14.81 8.16 7.93
CA VAL A 61 -13.77 8.98 8.58
C VAL A 61 -14.37 10.17 9.34
N THR A 62 -15.55 10.65 8.95
CA THR A 62 -16.23 11.75 9.65
C THR A 62 -16.76 11.35 11.02
N GLN A 63 -17.01 10.06 11.22
CA GLN A 63 -17.55 9.49 12.46
C GLN A 63 -16.45 9.10 13.46
N LEU A 64 -15.17 9.15 13.07
CA LEU A 64 -14.04 8.85 13.95
C LEU A 64 -13.89 9.88 15.07
N ARG A 65 -13.60 9.38 16.28
CA ARG A 65 -13.23 10.20 17.44
C ARG A 65 -11.88 10.89 17.22
N ALA A 66 -11.59 11.93 18.00
CA ALA A 66 -10.36 12.71 17.84
C ALA A 66 -9.07 11.88 17.90
N LEU A 67 -9.01 10.89 18.81
CA LEU A 67 -7.85 10.01 18.95
C LEU A 67 -7.70 9.04 17.77
N GLU A 68 -8.81 8.38 17.39
CA GLU A 68 -8.85 7.44 16.26
C GLU A 68 -8.50 8.13 14.94
N ARG A 69 -9.03 9.34 14.74
CA ARG A 69 -8.72 10.17 13.57
C ARG A 69 -7.25 10.55 13.50
N ARG A 70 -6.61 10.80 14.64
CA ARG A 70 -5.18 11.08 14.69
C ARG A 70 -4.37 9.85 14.29
N GLY A 71 -4.69 8.69 14.86
CA GLY A 71 -4.07 7.42 14.47
C GLY A 71 -4.25 7.10 12.98
N PHE A 72 -5.44 7.36 12.43
CA PHE A 72 -5.73 7.24 11.00
C PHE A 72 -4.81 8.11 10.14
N ILE A 73 -4.70 9.41 10.47
CA ILE A 73 -3.87 10.36 9.73
C ILE A 73 -2.38 10.00 9.84
N ASP A 74 -1.90 9.66 11.04
CA ASP A 74 -0.51 9.31 11.28
C ASP A 74 -0.12 8.04 10.48
N HIS A 75 -1.00 7.05 10.42
CA HIS A 75 -0.81 5.85 9.60
C HIS A 75 -0.80 6.18 8.11
N LEU A 76 -1.75 7.00 7.63
CA LEU A 76 -1.85 7.39 6.23
C LEU A 76 -0.57 8.11 5.76
N ILE A 77 -0.05 9.05 6.56
CA ILE A 77 1.21 9.75 6.27
C ILE A 77 2.36 8.74 6.18
N THR A 78 2.45 7.81 7.13
CA THR A 78 3.52 6.81 7.17
C THR A 78 3.53 5.91 5.93
N VAL A 79 2.35 5.44 5.49
CA VAL A 79 2.21 4.60 4.28
C VAL A 79 2.62 5.38 3.04
N ILE A 80 2.12 6.61 2.90
CA ILE A 80 2.42 7.49 1.77
C ILE A 80 3.92 7.79 1.68
N ASP A 81 4.56 8.12 2.80
CA ASP A 81 6.00 8.44 2.83
C ASP A 81 6.84 7.24 2.38
N LYS A 82 6.52 6.03 2.84
CA LYS A 82 7.23 4.81 2.45
C LYS A 82 7.09 4.54 0.94
N ASP A 83 5.89 4.67 0.39
CA ASP A 83 5.63 4.42 -1.03
C ASP A 83 6.27 5.48 -1.93
N HIS A 84 6.21 6.75 -1.52
CA HIS A 84 6.90 7.84 -2.21
C HIS A 84 8.41 7.64 -2.21
N LEU A 85 9.00 7.27 -1.08
CA LEU A 85 10.43 6.97 -1.00
C LEU A 85 10.82 5.84 -1.95
N ASN A 86 10.02 4.76 -1.99
CA ASN A 86 10.24 3.65 -2.90
C ASN A 86 10.14 4.07 -4.37
N LEU A 87 9.12 4.86 -4.72
CA LEU A 87 8.94 5.39 -6.07
C LEU A 87 10.14 6.26 -6.48
N LEU A 88 10.54 7.19 -5.62
CA LEU A 88 11.68 8.08 -5.87
C LEU A 88 12.98 7.30 -6.01
N ASN A 89 13.20 6.26 -5.20
CA ASN A 89 14.38 5.40 -5.30
C ASN A 89 14.41 4.65 -6.65
N ARG A 90 13.29 4.06 -7.08
CA ARG A 90 13.20 3.40 -8.39
C ARG A 90 13.45 4.37 -9.54
N LEU A 91 12.96 5.60 -9.45
CA LEU A 91 13.22 6.64 -10.44
C LEU A 91 14.70 7.04 -10.47
N LYS A 92 15.34 7.19 -9.31
CA LYS A 92 16.79 7.46 -9.21
C LYS A 92 17.62 6.34 -9.82
N GLU A 93 17.30 5.07 -9.53
CA GLU A 93 18.00 3.93 -10.11
C GLU A 93 17.88 3.89 -11.63
N ARG A 94 16.70 4.21 -12.17
CA ARG A 94 16.48 4.29 -13.62
C ARG A 94 17.30 5.40 -14.25
N MET A 95 17.32 6.59 -13.64
CA MET A 95 18.14 7.71 -14.13
C MET A 95 19.63 7.37 -14.07
N ALA A 96 20.13 6.83 -12.95
CA ALA A 96 21.53 6.43 -12.82
C ALA A 96 21.96 5.38 -13.86
N ARG A 97 21.09 4.41 -14.19
CA ARG A 97 21.36 3.44 -15.26
C ARG A 97 21.42 4.12 -16.63
N GLN A 98 20.51 5.06 -16.92
CA GLN A 98 20.55 5.81 -18.18
C GLN A 98 21.81 6.67 -18.28
N ASP A 99 22.22 7.34 -17.20
CA ASP A 99 23.45 8.15 -17.19
C ASP A 99 24.68 7.32 -17.51
N ILE A 100 24.81 6.14 -16.88
CA ILE A 100 25.92 5.19 -17.17
C ILE A 100 25.86 4.71 -18.62
N GLN A 101 24.68 4.31 -19.11
CA GLN A 101 24.51 3.84 -20.50
C GLN A 101 24.89 4.93 -21.51
N THR A 102 24.49 6.17 -21.25
CA THR A 102 24.77 7.31 -22.13
C THR A 102 26.26 7.63 -22.14
N CYS A 103 26.90 7.67 -20.97
CA CYS A 103 28.36 7.83 -20.84
C CYS A 103 29.14 6.72 -21.56
N LEU A 104 28.73 5.46 -21.38
CA LEU A 104 29.37 4.32 -22.06
C LEU A 104 29.20 4.40 -23.57
N SER A 105 28.01 4.77 -24.06
CA SER A 105 27.77 4.95 -25.49
C SER A 105 28.68 6.03 -26.07
N PHE A 106 28.79 7.18 -25.41
CA PHE A 106 29.66 8.27 -25.84
C PHE A 106 31.13 7.86 -25.86
N PHE A 107 31.59 7.13 -24.83
CA PHE A 107 32.95 6.63 -24.75
C PHE A 107 33.27 5.61 -25.86
N VAL A 108 32.38 4.66 -26.12
CA VAL A 108 32.55 3.66 -27.19
C VAL A 108 32.53 4.32 -28.57
N THR A 109 31.66 5.31 -28.80
CA THR A 109 31.64 6.07 -30.06
C THR A 109 32.91 6.91 -30.23
N PHE A 110 33.41 7.53 -29.16
CA PHE A 110 34.63 8.36 -29.19
C PHE A 110 35.90 7.55 -29.42
N LEU A 111 35.97 6.31 -28.92
CA LEU A 111 37.12 5.41 -29.13
C LEU A 111 37.11 4.68 -30.47
N ASN A 112 35.97 4.65 -31.18
CA ASN A 112 35.85 4.03 -32.50
C ASN A 112 35.97 5.05 -33.66
N ILE A 113 36.34 6.31 -33.36
CA ILE A 113 36.75 7.34 -34.31
C ILE A 113 38.26 7.51 -34.21
#